data_AF-A0A8J6JHI1-F1
#
_entry.id   AF-A0A8J6JHI1-F1
#
_cell.length_a   1.000
_cell.length_b   1.000
_cell.length_c   1.000
_cell.angle_alpha   90.00
_cell.angle_beta   90.00
_cell.angle_gamma   90.00
#
_symmetry.space_group_name_H-M   'P 1'
#
loop_
_entity.id
_entity.type
_entity.pdbx_description
1 polymer ?
#
loop_
_entity_poly.entity_id
_entity_poly.type
_entity_poly.pdbx_seq_one_letter_code
_entity_poly.pdbx_strand_id
1 'polypeptide(L)'
;MGHQAAAAQGPAVRRPRRRRRLLAAARLVCVGAAAVDSRLAVRTYTIPAPQLSAPLRLALITDFHSCDYGAGQAQLLSALEAAQPDLVLLGGDIFDDDAPGANTLELIPLLLQRWSCCYVTGNHEWRTGRAEALKAWFSAQGVTVLAGDCTLFSKDGAAIALCGVDDPAVGEQAWAAQLERASAQRPEGVVSLLLSHRPERIETYLSYGFDVILAGHAHGGQWRLPGLINGLAAPNQGLFPRYAGGRYDLEGTVLVVSRGLARETTRLPRIFNRPELVLLDLVPDA
;
A
#
# COMPACT_ATOMS: atom_id res chain seq x y z
N MET A 1 80.46 29.62 -25.99
CA MET A 1 79.89 28.75 -24.93
C MET A 1 78.47 29.22 -24.68
N GLY A 2 77.52 28.29 -24.76
CA GLY A 2 76.12 28.57 -25.08
C GLY A 2 75.32 29.25 -23.99
N HIS A 3 74.17 29.81 -24.41
CA HIS A 3 73.04 29.96 -23.51
C HIS A 3 71.74 29.51 -24.18
N GLN A 4 70.99 28.79 -23.35
CA GLN A 4 69.84 27.95 -23.61
C GLN A 4 68.63 28.71 -24.15
N ALA A 5 67.89 28.06 -25.05
CA ALA A 5 66.53 28.44 -25.40
C ALA A 5 65.58 28.14 -24.22
N ALA A 6 64.91 29.16 -23.72
CA ALA A 6 63.85 29.01 -22.73
C ALA A 6 62.54 28.59 -23.43
N ALA A 7 62.12 27.35 -23.21
CA ALA A 7 60.80 26.87 -23.63
C ALA A 7 59.73 27.47 -22.70
N ALA A 8 58.85 28.30 -23.25
CA ALA A 8 57.67 28.81 -22.55
C ALA A 8 56.66 27.68 -22.32
N GLN A 9 56.52 27.23 -21.07
CA GLN A 9 55.45 26.33 -20.65
C GLN A 9 54.15 27.13 -20.54
N GLY A 10 53.19 26.88 -21.44
CA GLY A 10 51.84 27.42 -21.34
C GLY A 10 51.11 26.90 -20.08
N PRO A 11 50.12 27.65 -19.54
CA PRO A 11 49.52 27.32 -18.26
C PRO A 11 48.74 25.99 -18.35
N ALA A 12 49.10 25.03 -17.49
CA ALA A 12 48.39 23.78 -17.35
C ALA A 12 46.92 24.04 -16.98
N VAL A 13 46.01 23.64 -17.87
CA VAL A 13 44.56 23.75 -17.67
C VAL A 13 44.13 22.85 -16.50
N ARG A 14 44.21 23.38 -15.27
CA ARG A 14 43.69 22.77 -14.04
C ARG A 14 42.15 22.79 -14.02
N ARG A 15 41.49 22.09 -14.94
CA ARG A 15 40.01 22.02 -15.00
C ARG A 15 39.33 20.65 -14.74
N PRO A 16 39.98 19.47 -14.65
CA PRO A 16 39.24 18.21 -14.51
C PRO A 16 38.76 17.89 -13.08
N ARG A 17 39.50 18.30 -12.03
CA ARG A 17 39.15 17.96 -10.63
C ARG A 17 37.92 18.73 -10.10
N ARG A 18 37.76 20.00 -10.45
CA ARG A 18 36.60 20.81 -10.05
C ARG A 18 35.31 20.31 -10.71
N ARG A 19 35.35 19.98 -12.00
CA ARG A 19 34.20 19.40 -12.73
C ARG A 19 33.78 18.04 -12.15
N ARG A 20 34.74 17.15 -11.83
CA ARG A 20 34.45 15.87 -11.17
C ARG A 20 33.81 16.04 -9.79
N ARG A 21 34.30 16.99 -8.98
CA ARG A 21 33.70 17.31 -7.66
C ARG A 21 32.28 17.86 -7.79
N LEU A 22 32.05 18.76 -8.74
CA LEU A 22 30.71 19.30 -9.02
C LEU A 22 29.73 18.20 -9.48
N LEU A 23 30.18 17.29 -10.36
CA LEU A 23 29.37 16.15 -10.80
C LEU A 23 29.07 15.18 -9.65
N ALA A 24 30.02 14.92 -8.77
CA ALA A 24 29.81 14.09 -7.58
C ALA A 24 28.82 14.72 -6.60
N ALA A 25 28.95 16.03 -6.34
CA ALA A 25 28.01 16.77 -5.50
C ALA A 25 26.60 16.79 -6.10
N ALA A 26 26.46 17.03 -7.40
CA ALA A 26 25.18 16.99 -8.08
C ALA A 26 24.51 15.61 -7.99
N ARG A 27 25.28 14.53 -8.15
CA ARG A 27 24.77 13.15 -7.95
C ARG A 27 24.28 12.92 -6.53
N LEU A 28 25.02 13.36 -5.52
CA LEU A 28 24.62 13.26 -4.12
C LEU A 28 23.30 14.00 -3.84
N VAL A 29 23.12 15.20 -4.40
CA VAL A 29 21.87 15.95 -4.30
C VAL A 29 20.71 15.20 -4.96
N CYS A 30 20.90 14.66 -6.17
CA CYS A 30 19.86 13.89 -6.85
C CYS A 30 19.48 12.61 -6.08
N VAL A 31 20.46 11.89 -5.54
CA VAL A 31 20.23 10.68 -4.73
C VAL A 31 19.51 11.03 -3.44
N GLY A 32 19.92 12.12 -2.76
CA GLY A 32 19.25 12.61 -1.57
C GLY A 32 17.80 13.02 -1.85
N ALA A 33 17.53 13.75 -2.93
CA ALA A 33 16.17 14.13 -3.32
C ALA A 33 15.30 12.91 -3.66
N ALA A 34 15.85 11.90 -4.34
CA ALA A 34 15.14 10.65 -4.61
C ALA A 34 14.90 9.82 -3.34
N ALA A 35 15.81 9.89 -2.36
CA ALA A 35 15.69 9.20 -1.09
C ALA A 35 14.51 9.70 -0.27
N VAL A 36 14.26 11.01 -0.27
CA VAL A 36 13.19 11.63 0.55
C VAL A 36 11.94 11.96 -0.26
N ASP A 37 11.83 11.47 -1.49
CA ASP A 37 10.64 11.68 -2.32
C ASP A 37 9.41 11.05 -1.65
N SER A 38 8.45 11.89 -1.26
CA SER A 38 7.20 11.51 -0.60
C SER A 38 5.97 11.63 -1.52
N ARG A 39 6.16 11.90 -2.82
CA ARG A 39 5.05 12.00 -3.76
C ARG A 39 4.30 10.68 -3.85
N LEU A 40 2.96 10.74 -3.94
CA LEU A 40 2.11 9.57 -4.17
C LEU A 40 2.61 8.76 -5.37
N ALA A 41 2.83 7.47 -5.18
CA ALA A 41 3.11 6.52 -6.25
C ALA A 41 1.85 5.68 -6.50
N VAL A 42 1.45 5.54 -7.76
CA VAL A 42 0.40 4.60 -8.16
C VAL A 42 1.08 3.36 -8.71
N ARG A 43 0.73 2.18 -8.19
CA ARG A 43 1.25 0.88 -8.66
C ARG A 43 0.11 -0.05 -9.02
N THR A 44 0.21 -0.65 -10.19
CA THR A 44 -0.76 -1.64 -10.66
C THR A 44 -0.16 -3.03 -10.62
N TYR A 45 -0.91 -3.98 -10.05
CA TYR A 45 -0.60 -5.41 -10.12
C TYR A 45 -1.71 -6.13 -10.89
N THR A 46 -1.34 -6.82 -11.96
CA THR A 46 -2.27 -7.59 -12.78
C THR A 46 -2.32 -9.03 -12.30
N ILE A 47 -3.48 -9.51 -11.86
CA ILE A 47 -3.70 -10.85 -11.31
C ILE A 47 -4.57 -11.64 -12.27
N PRO A 48 -4.10 -12.80 -12.77
CA PRO A 48 -4.94 -13.73 -13.52
C PRO A 48 -6.11 -14.20 -12.66
N ALA A 49 -7.30 -14.10 -13.22
CA ALA A 49 -8.58 -14.36 -12.57
C ALA A 49 -9.49 -15.07 -13.60
N PRO A 50 -9.14 -16.31 -14.00
CA PRO A 50 -9.76 -17.01 -15.14
C PRO A 50 -11.26 -17.26 -14.97
N GLN A 51 -11.77 -17.19 -13.75
CA GLN A 51 -13.19 -17.35 -13.43
C GLN A 51 -14.02 -16.08 -13.74
N LEU A 52 -13.37 -14.94 -14.03
CA LEU A 52 -14.06 -13.71 -14.40
C LEU A 52 -14.51 -13.75 -15.87
N SER A 53 -15.61 -13.06 -16.15
CA SER A 53 -16.15 -12.85 -17.51
C SER A 53 -15.69 -11.53 -18.14
N ALA A 54 -15.22 -10.59 -17.32
CA ALA A 54 -14.70 -9.28 -17.70
C ALA A 54 -13.64 -8.82 -16.68
N PRO A 55 -12.69 -7.95 -17.06
CA PRO A 55 -11.70 -7.45 -16.12
C PRO A 55 -12.34 -6.57 -15.04
N LEU A 56 -11.78 -6.60 -13.83
CA LEU A 56 -12.14 -5.72 -12.73
C LEU A 56 -10.90 -5.00 -12.19
N ARG A 57 -11.04 -3.71 -11.90
CA ARG A 57 -10.01 -2.90 -11.28
C ARG A 57 -10.41 -2.51 -9.87
N LEU A 58 -9.61 -2.90 -8.88
CA LEU A 58 -9.81 -2.52 -7.48
C LEU A 58 -8.72 -1.54 -7.06
N ALA A 59 -9.05 -0.58 -6.19
CA ALA A 59 -8.07 0.30 -5.56
C ALA A 59 -7.91 -0.05 -4.08
N LEU A 60 -6.70 -0.32 -3.63
CA LEU A 60 -6.38 -0.56 -2.22
C LEU A 60 -5.77 0.70 -1.59
N ILE A 61 -6.53 1.27 -0.65
CA ILE A 61 -6.12 2.35 0.26
C ILE A 61 -5.91 1.70 1.63
N THR A 62 -4.69 1.75 2.14
CA THR A 62 -4.34 1.18 3.46
C THR A 62 -3.21 2.00 4.05
N ASP A 63 -3.08 1.95 5.37
CA ASP A 63 -2.13 2.76 6.12
C ASP A 63 -2.24 4.23 5.71
N PHE A 64 -3.46 4.79 5.68
CA PHE A 64 -3.67 6.21 5.37
C PHE A 64 -3.27 7.10 6.54
N HIS A 65 -3.47 6.63 7.78
CA HIS A 65 -3.13 7.34 9.02
C HIS A 65 -3.56 8.81 9.03
N SER A 66 -4.75 9.11 8.52
CA SER A 66 -5.24 10.49 8.44
C SER A 66 -4.25 11.47 7.78
N CYS A 67 -3.39 11.02 6.85
CA CYS A 67 -2.38 11.88 6.22
C CYS A 67 -3.01 12.89 5.25
N ASP A 68 -2.29 13.97 4.96
CA ASP A 68 -2.76 15.04 4.06
C ASP A 68 -2.24 14.84 2.63
N TYR A 69 -3.16 14.66 1.68
CA TYR A 69 -2.89 14.61 0.24
C TYR A 69 -3.32 15.90 -0.49
N GLY A 70 -3.27 17.02 0.20
CA GLY A 70 -3.66 18.34 -0.28
C GLY A 70 -5.12 18.66 0.04
N ALA A 71 -5.51 19.92 -0.19
CA ALA A 71 -6.87 20.40 0.08
C ALA A 71 -7.94 19.45 -0.51
N GLY A 72 -8.90 19.00 0.32
CA GLY A 72 -9.92 18.05 -0.11
C GLY A 72 -9.39 16.68 -0.50
N GLN A 73 -8.21 16.28 -0.03
CA GLN A 73 -7.50 15.07 -0.46
C GLN A 73 -7.28 14.96 -1.97
N ALA A 74 -7.17 16.11 -2.65
CA ALA A 74 -7.24 16.19 -4.10
C ALA A 74 -6.19 15.34 -4.84
N GLN A 75 -4.97 15.15 -4.30
CA GLN A 75 -3.96 14.34 -4.98
C GLN A 75 -4.35 12.85 -5.01
N LEU A 76 -4.89 12.33 -3.91
CA LEU A 76 -5.34 10.94 -3.83
C LEU A 76 -6.61 10.74 -4.67
N LEU A 77 -7.58 11.65 -4.57
CA LEU A 77 -8.80 11.60 -5.38
C LEU A 77 -8.50 11.68 -6.87
N SER A 78 -7.62 12.60 -7.31
CA SER A 78 -7.22 12.70 -8.72
C SER A 78 -6.55 11.42 -9.23
N ALA A 79 -5.75 10.75 -8.38
CA ALA A 79 -5.13 9.49 -8.74
C ALA A 79 -6.18 8.36 -8.91
N LEU A 80 -7.19 8.30 -8.04
CA LEU A 80 -8.30 7.36 -8.15
C LEU A 80 -9.19 7.66 -9.37
N GLU A 81 -9.48 8.93 -9.63
CA GLU A 81 -10.22 9.38 -10.82
C GLU A 81 -9.53 8.96 -12.11
N ALA A 82 -8.21 9.17 -12.19
CA ALA A 82 -7.41 8.76 -13.35
C ALA A 82 -7.33 7.23 -13.49
N ALA A 83 -7.34 6.51 -12.38
CA ALA A 83 -7.27 5.05 -12.36
C ALA A 83 -8.60 4.37 -12.72
N GLN A 84 -9.72 5.04 -12.45
CA GLN A 84 -11.10 4.54 -12.62
C GLN A 84 -11.31 3.15 -12.00
N PRO A 85 -11.10 2.96 -10.68
CA PRO A 85 -11.40 1.69 -10.04
C PRO A 85 -12.91 1.44 -9.99
N ASP A 86 -13.27 0.17 -9.99
CA ASP A 86 -14.63 -0.33 -9.83
C ASP A 86 -15.04 -0.36 -8.35
N LEU A 87 -14.07 -0.62 -7.48
CA LEU A 87 -14.25 -0.75 -6.03
C LEU A 87 -13.03 -0.20 -5.28
N VAL A 88 -13.28 0.46 -4.15
CA VAL A 88 -12.22 0.92 -3.24
C VAL A 88 -12.19 0.02 -2.00
N LEU A 89 -11.01 -0.47 -1.65
CA LEU A 89 -10.75 -1.31 -0.50
C LEU A 89 -9.94 -0.51 0.53
N LEU A 90 -10.48 -0.42 1.73
CA LEU A 90 -9.88 0.26 2.88
C LEU A 90 -9.26 -0.79 3.81
N GLY A 91 -7.97 -1.07 3.61
CA GLY A 91 -7.26 -2.21 4.20
C GLY A 91 -6.69 -1.98 5.60
N GLY A 92 -7.37 -1.21 6.46
CA GLY A 92 -6.92 -0.89 7.82
C GLY A 92 -5.94 0.29 7.92
N ASP A 93 -5.77 0.78 9.14
CA ASP A 93 -4.98 1.97 9.51
C ASP A 93 -5.36 3.21 8.68
N ILE A 94 -6.66 3.42 8.53
CA ILE A 94 -7.21 4.61 7.88
C ILE A 94 -7.20 5.79 8.86
N PHE A 95 -7.58 5.55 10.10
CA PHE A 95 -7.39 6.47 11.21
C PHE A 95 -6.05 6.20 11.90
N ASP A 96 -5.32 7.26 12.19
CA ASP A 96 -4.17 7.20 13.09
C ASP A 96 -4.60 7.26 14.56
N ASP A 97 -3.77 6.73 15.45
CA ASP A 97 -3.98 6.79 16.90
C ASP A 97 -3.33 8.01 17.56
N ASP A 98 -2.30 8.58 16.94
CA ASP A 98 -1.53 9.73 17.42
C ASP A 98 -1.92 11.05 16.71
N ALA A 99 -2.47 10.99 15.49
CA ALA A 99 -2.83 12.17 14.66
C ALA A 99 -4.35 12.46 14.59
N PRO A 100 -4.76 13.73 14.35
CA PRO A 100 -6.17 14.08 14.19
C PRO A 100 -6.84 13.35 13.01
N GLY A 101 -8.03 12.80 13.25
CA GLY A 101 -8.80 12.08 12.22
C GLY A 101 -9.46 12.95 11.14
N ALA A 102 -9.24 14.27 11.13
CA ALA A 102 -9.97 15.22 10.27
C ALA A 102 -9.82 14.90 8.77
N ASN A 103 -8.62 14.53 8.32
CA ASN A 103 -8.38 14.17 6.92
C ASN A 103 -9.10 12.89 6.51
N THR A 104 -9.25 11.92 7.42
CA THR A 104 -10.06 10.72 7.18
C THR A 104 -11.54 11.08 7.11
N LEU A 105 -12.02 11.91 8.03
CA LEU A 105 -13.41 12.39 8.02
C LEU A 105 -13.74 13.19 6.75
N GLU A 106 -12.75 13.86 6.14
CA GLU A 106 -12.89 14.52 4.84
C GLU A 106 -12.85 13.52 3.67
N LEU A 107 -11.91 12.57 3.68
CA LEU A 107 -11.69 11.62 2.59
C LEU A 107 -12.89 10.71 2.34
N ILE A 108 -13.44 10.09 3.39
CA ILE A 108 -14.40 8.98 3.24
C ILE A 108 -15.70 9.43 2.55
N PRO A 109 -16.35 10.55 2.92
CA PRO A 109 -17.50 11.04 2.18
C PRO A 109 -17.19 11.36 0.72
N LEU A 110 -15.98 11.85 0.40
CA LEU A 110 -15.56 12.15 -0.98
C LEU A 110 -15.39 10.88 -1.82
N LEU A 111 -14.87 9.79 -1.24
CA LEU A 111 -14.78 8.49 -1.91
C LEU A 111 -16.17 7.94 -2.22
N LEU A 112 -17.08 7.97 -1.24
CA LEU A 112 -18.42 7.39 -1.35
C LEU A 112 -19.33 8.11 -2.34
N GLN A 113 -19.00 9.34 -2.75
CA GLN A 113 -19.69 10.02 -3.85
C GLN A 113 -19.49 9.32 -5.20
N ARG A 114 -18.50 8.44 -5.33
CA ARG A 114 -18.05 7.90 -6.63
C ARG A 114 -17.84 6.40 -6.63
N TRP A 115 -17.43 5.81 -5.51
CA TRP A 115 -17.07 4.40 -5.42
C TRP A 115 -17.71 3.75 -4.20
N SER A 116 -18.16 2.51 -4.39
CA SER A 116 -18.41 1.62 -3.26
C SER A 116 -17.09 1.36 -2.52
N CYS A 117 -17.17 1.27 -1.20
CA CYS A 117 -16.01 1.08 -0.34
C CYS A 117 -16.23 -0.12 0.58
N CYS A 118 -15.21 -0.96 0.75
CA CYS A 118 -15.19 -2.04 1.74
C CYS A 118 -14.04 -1.85 2.71
N TYR A 119 -14.21 -2.24 3.98
CA TYR A 119 -13.28 -1.90 5.06
C TYR A 119 -13.01 -3.05 6.03
N VAL A 120 -11.77 -3.11 6.51
CA VAL A 120 -11.33 -3.85 7.70
C VAL A 120 -10.49 -2.95 8.59
N THR A 121 -10.43 -3.23 9.89
CA THR A 121 -9.57 -2.48 10.82
C THR A 121 -8.09 -2.82 10.65
N GLY A 122 -7.23 -1.84 10.94
CA GLY A 122 -5.83 -2.04 11.26
C GLY A 122 -5.59 -1.87 12.77
N ASN A 123 -4.34 -1.99 13.21
CA ASN A 123 -3.99 -1.95 14.62
C ASN A 123 -4.03 -0.55 15.23
N HIS A 124 -3.91 0.52 14.43
CA HIS A 124 -4.06 1.88 14.91
C HIS A 124 -5.51 2.15 15.34
N GLU A 125 -6.52 1.68 14.60
CA GLU A 125 -7.92 1.83 15.04
C GLU A 125 -8.18 1.18 16.41
N TRP A 126 -7.57 0.01 16.67
CA TRP A 126 -7.68 -0.65 17.98
C TRP A 126 -6.94 0.11 19.09
N ARG A 127 -5.74 0.64 18.80
CA ARG A 127 -4.99 1.46 19.77
C ARG A 127 -5.69 2.74 20.19
N THR A 128 -6.58 3.28 19.35
CA THR A 128 -7.40 4.44 19.74
C THR A 128 -8.40 4.13 20.86
N GLY A 129 -8.65 2.83 21.16
CA GLY A 129 -9.72 2.39 22.05
C GLY A 129 -11.13 2.58 21.47
N ARG A 130 -11.25 2.93 20.18
CA ARG A 130 -12.50 3.30 19.52
C ARG A 130 -12.81 2.50 18.26
N ALA A 131 -12.11 1.39 18.00
CA ALA A 131 -12.28 0.56 16.79
C ALA A 131 -13.76 0.22 16.49
N GLU A 132 -14.54 -0.19 17.48
CA GLU A 132 -15.97 -0.50 17.29
C GLU A 132 -16.79 0.74 16.90
N ALA A 133 -16.53 1.89 17.53
CA ALA A 133 -17.19 3.15 17.17
C ALA A 133 -16.79 3.64 15.77
N LEU A 134 -15.53 3.44 15.38
CA LEU A 134 -15.05 3.76 14.03
C LEU A 134 -15.67 2.83 12.98
N LYS A 135 -15.78 1.53 13.25
CA LYS A 135 -16.52 0.58 12.40
C LYS A 135 -17.98 1.03 12.24
N ALA A 136 -18.66 1.36 13.33
CA ALA A 136 -20.04 1.86 13.28
C ALA A 136 -20.15 3.16 12.47
N TRP A 137 -19.18 4.07 12.59
CA TRP A 137 -19.13 5.29 11.79
C TRP A 137 -18.95 4.99 10.30
N PHE A 138 -18.02 4.11 9.92
CA PHE A 138 -17.82 3.68 8.53
C PHE A 138 -19.11 3.10 7.94
N SER A 139 -19.77 2.18 8.67
CA SER A 139 -21.06 1.62 8.26
C SER A 139 -22.13 2.71 8.11
N ALA A 140 -22.19 3.68 9.01
CA ALA A 140 -23.15 4.78 8.95
C ALA A 140 -22.91 5.74 7.76
N GLN A 141 -21.68 5.83 7.25
CA GLN A 141 -21.39 6.55 6.01
C GLN A 141 -21.80 5.76 4.76
N GLY A 142 -21.95 4.44 4.86
CA GLY A 142 -22.25 3.55 3.73
C GLY A 142 -21.05 2.71 3.26
N VAL A 143 -19.96 2.65 4.03
CA VAL A 143 -18.86 1.70 3.78
C VAL A 143 -19.28 0.31 4.26
N THR A 144 -19.02 -0.72 3.46
CA THR A 144 -19.21 -2.12 3.87
C THR A 144 -18.07 -2.55 4.79
N VAL A 145 -18.35 -2.68 6.09
CA VAL A 145 -17.39 -3.21 7.07
C VAL A 145 -17.46 -4.74 7.04
N LEU A 146 -16.34 -5.41 6.73
CA LEU A 146 -16.31 -6.86 6.52
C LEU A 146 -16.17 -7.63 7.83
N ALA A 147 -15.13 -7.40 8.64
CA ALA A 147 -14.99 -7.93 10.00
C ALA A 147 -15.42 -9.41 10.21
N GLY A 148 -15.01 -10.30 9.31
CA GLY A 148 -15.33 -11.73 9.27
C GLY A 148 -16.44 -12.13 8.31
N ASP A 149 -17.03 -11.17 7.60
CA ASP A 149 -18.05 -11.38 6.57
C ASP A 149 -17.46 -11.31 5.16
N CYS A 150 -18.26 -11.81 4.21
CA CYS A 150 -18.00 -11.69 2.79
C CYS A 150 -19.15 -10.99 2.09
N THR A 151 -18.84 -10.24 1.05
CA THR A 151 -19.81 -9.66 0.13
C THR A 151 -19.47 -10.05 -1.30
N LEU A 152 -20.49 -10.20 -2.13
CA LEU A 152 -20.30 -10.37 -3.56
C LEU A 152 -20.28 -8.99 -4.21
N PHE A 153 -19.17 -8.64 -4.84
CA PHE A 153 -19.09 -7.45 -5.69
C PHE A 153 -19.21 -7.88 -7.15
N SER A 154 -20.15 -7.28 -7.88
CA SER A 154 -20.39 -7.58 -9.28
C SER A 154 -20.45 -6.31 -10.11
N LYS A 155 -19.78 -6.32 -11.27
CA LYS A 155 -19.82 -5.25 -12.26
C LYS A 155 -19.65 -5.84 -13.65
N ASP A 156 -20.45 -5.36 -14.61
CA ASP A 156 -20.39 -5.76 -16.02
C ASP A 156 -20.39 -7.28 -16.25
N GLY A 157 -21.10 -8.02 -15.39
CA GLY A 157 -21.20 -9.49 -15.44
C GLY A 157 -20.02 -10.24 -14.79
N ALA A 158 -18.95 -9.56 -14.39
CA ALA A 158 -17.87 -10.12 -13.58
C ALA A 158 -18.24 -10.03 -12.10
N ALA A 159 -17.84 -11.04 -11.31
CA ALA A 159 -18.14 -11.09 -9.88
C ALA A 159 -16.95 -11.62 -9.08
N ILE A 160 -16.73 -11.03 -7.90
CA ILE A 160 -15.74 -11.47 -6.92
C ILE A 160 -16.37 -11.61 -5.55
N ALA A 161 -15.91 -12.60 -4.78
CA ALA A 161 -16.21 -12.71 -3.36
C ALA A 161 -15.16 -11.91 -2.59
N LEU A 162 -15.57 -10.79 -2.01
CA LEU A 162 -14.70 -9.98 -1.16
C LEU A 162 -14.98 -10.29 0.30
N CYS A 163 -14.01 -10.91 0.94
CA CYS A 163 -14.01 -11.25 2.35
C CYS A 163 -13.00 -10.39 3.09
N GLY A 164 -13.21 -10.18 4.39
CA GLY A 164 -12.24 -9.41 5.17
C GLY A 164 -12.25 -9.75 6.64
N VAL A 165 -11.11 -9.60 7.29
CA VAL A 165 -10.94 -9.80 8.74
C VAL A 165 -10.33 -8.56 9.36
N ASP A 166 -10.74 -8.26 10.60
CA ASP A 166 -10.14 -7.19 11.39
C ASP A 166 -8.67 -7.49 11.70
N ASP A 167 -7.95 -6.47 12.20
CA ASP A 167 -6.64 -6.68 12.79
C ASP A 167 -6.72 -7.67 13.97
N PRO A 168 -5.71 -8.55 14.18
CA PRO A 168 -5.64 -9.42 15.36
C PRO A 168 -5.73 -8.69 16.70
N ALA A 169 -5.56 -7.36 16.74
CA ALA A 169 -5.84 -6.53 17.92
C ALA A 169 -7.29 -6.57 18.41
N VAL A 170 -8.26 -7.07 17.63
CA VAL A 170 -9.60 -7.46 18.11
C VAL A 170 -9.56 -8.59 19.15
N GLY A 171 -8.44 -9.31 19.22
CA GLY A 171 -8.23 -10.50 20.03
C GLY A 171 -8.09 -11.75 19.15
N GLU A 172 -7.08 -12.56 19.41
CA GLU A 172 -6.71 -13.71 18.56
C GLU A 172 -7.87 -14.70 18.33
N GLN A 173 -8.66 -14.98 19.37
CA GLN A 173 -9.83 -15.87 19.26
C GLN A 173 -10.92 -15.27 18.35
N ALA A 174 -11.22 -13.98 18.50
CA ALA A 174 -12.21 -13.30 17.68
C ALA A 174 -11.75 -13.19 16.23
N TRP A 175 -10.46 -12.88 16.02
CA TRP A 175 -9.83 -12.84 14.70
C TRP A 175 -9.85 -14.20 13.99
N ALA A 176 -9.48 -15.28 14.68
CA ALA A 176 -9.54 -16.64 14.12
C ALA A 176 -10.97 -17.01 13.74
N ALA A 177 -11.95 -16.72 14.61
CA ALA A 177 -13.36 -16.94 14.32
C ALA A 177 -13.86 -16.10 13.12
N GLN A 178 -13.37 -14.86 12.95
CA GLN A 178 -13.67 -14.05 11.77
C GLN A 178 -13.12 -14.70 10.49
N LEU A 179 -11.88 -15.19 10.53
CA LEU A 179 -11.25 -15.83 9.37
C LEU A 179 -11.97 -17.13 8.97
N GLU A 180 -12.36 -17.95 9.93
CA GLU A 180 -13.18 -19.15 9.69
C GLU A 180 -14.52 -18.81 9.04
N ARG A 181 -15.25 -17.82 9.59
CA ARG A 181 -16.53 -17.36 9.03
C ARG A 181 -16.37 -16.80 7.62
N ALA A 182 -15.35 -15.98 7.38
CA ALA A 182 -15.07 -15.42 6.06
C ALA A 182 -14.81 -16.53 5.05
N SER A 183 -13.96 -17.51 5.39
CA SER A 183 -13.69 -18.63 4.49
C SER A 183 -14.92 -19.48 4.20
N ALA A 184 -15.79 -19.71 5.20
CA ALA A 184 -16.98 -20.55 5.07
C ALA A 184 -18.08 -19.89 4.20
N GLN A 185 -18.08 -18.57 4.08
CA GLN A 185 -19.07 -17.81 3.30
C GLN A 185 -18.71 -17.69 1.81
N ARG A 186 -17.54 -18.18 1.39
CA ARG A 186 -17.09 -18.05 0.00
C ARG A 186 -17.93 -18.90 -0.94
N PRO A 187 -18.48 -18.32 -2.02
CA PRO A 187 -19.11 -19.10 -3.07
C PRO A 187 -18.06 -19.88 -3.87
N GLU A 188 -18.40 -21.13 -4.20
CA GLU A 188 -17.58 -21.96 -5.10
C GLU A 188 -17.55 -21.36 -6.51
N GLY A 189 -16.41 -21.50 -7.21
CA GLY A 189 -16.26 -21.07 -8.60
C GLY A 189 -16.17 -19.56 -8.82
N VAL A 190 -16.15 -18.75 -7.77
CA VAL A 190 -15.97 -17.29 -7.83
C VAL A 190 -14.60 -16.92 -7.28
N VAL A 191 -13.91 -15.98 -7.92
CA VAL A 191 -12.62 -15.46 -7.41
C VAL A 191 -12.82 -14.84 -6.03
N SER A 192 -12.04 -15.29 -5.07
CA SER A 192 -12.15 -14.88 -3.68
C SER A 192 -10.94 -14.07 -3.22
N LEU A 193 -11.23 -12.93 -2.60
CA LEU A 193 -10.24 -12.01 -2.07
C LEU A 193 -10.38 -11.94 -0.55
N LEU A 194 -9.26 -11.98 0.16
CA LEU A 194 -9.18 -11.65 1.57
C LEU A 194 -8.53 -10.29 1.75
N LEU A 195 -9.30 -9.32 2.26
CA LEU A 195 -8.79 -8.06 2.77
C LEU A 195 -8.36 -8.23 4.23
N SER A 196 -7.09 -8.03 4.51
CA SER A 196 -6.52 -8.08 5.86
C SER A 196 -5.54 -6.92 6.04
N HIS A 197 -5.11 -6.68 7.27
CA HIS A 197 -4.07 -5.70 7.55
C HIS A 197 -2.66 -6.32 7.65
N ARG A 198 -2.53 -7.58 8.13
CA ARG A 198 -1.25 -8.18 8.57
C ARG A 198 -0.59 -9.10 7.54
N PRO A 199 0.40 -8.65 6.75
CA PRO A 199 1.08 -9.51 5.77
C PRO A 199 1.88 -10.64 6.44
N GLU A 200 2.33 -10.46 7.68
CA GLU A 200 3.10 -11.47 8.43
C GLU A 200 2.26 -12.70 8.85
N ARG A 201 0.93 -12.61 8.78
CA ARG A 201 0.00 -13.70 9.11
C ARG A 201 -0.30 -14.61 7.90
N ILE A 202 0.41 -14.44 6.79
CA ILE A 202 0.17 -15.13 5.53
C ILE A 202 0.08 -16.66 5.66
N GLU A 203 0.91 -17.28 6.51
CA GLU A 203 0.91 -18.73 6.69
C GLU A 203 -0.45 -19.26 7.18
N THR A 204 -1.13 -18.48 8.05
CA THR A 204 -2.49 -18.80 8.48
C THR A 204 -3.48 -18.65 7.33
N TYR A 205 -3.41 -17.54 6.56
CA TYR A 205 -4.36 -17.27 5.48
C TYR A 205 -4.31 -18.29 4.35
N LEU A 206 -3.12 -18.81 4.03
CA LEU A 206 -2.94 -19.86 3.02
C LEU A 206 -3.72 -21.14 3.34
N SER A 207 -4.03 -21.39 4.62
CA SER A 207 -4.82 -22.56 5.04
C SER A 207 -6.32 -22.44 4.70
N TYR A 208 -6.78 -21.26 4.25
CA TYR A 208 -8.18 -20.99 3.93
C TYR A 208 -8.45 -20.86 2.43
N GLY A 209 -7.41 -20.96 1.57
CA GLY A 209 -7.57 -21.12 0.13
C GLY A 209 -8.17 -19.93 -0.62
N PHE A 210 -7.93 -18.69 -0.17
CA PHE A 210 -8.27 -17.47 -0.91
C PHE A 210 -7.37 -17.31 -2.14
N ASP A 211 -7.92 -16.82 -3.26
CA ASP A 211 -7.16 -16.64 -4.50
C ASP A 211 -6.23 -15.43 -4.42
N VAL A 212 -6.70 -14.36 -3.77
CA VAL A 212 -5.91 -13.14 -3.56
C VAL A 212 -6.00 -12.69 -2.10
N ILE A 213 -4.86 -12.32 -1.52
CA ILE A 213 -4.79 -11.73 -0.19
C ILE A 213 -4.20 -10.33 -0.32
N LEU A 214 -4.85 -9.36 0.31
CA LEU A 214 -4.46 -7.96 0.32
C LEU A 214 -4.08 -7.53 1.73
N ALA A 215 -2.93 -6.86 1.86
CA ALA A 215 -2.42 -6.41 3.14
C ALA A 215 -1.72 -5.06 3.07
N GLY A 216 -1.64 -4.39 4.24
CA GLY A 216 -0.88 -3.16 4.48
C GLY A 216 0.20 -3.38 5.54
N HIS A 217 0.26 -2.50 6.55
CA HIS A 217 0.96 -2.63 7.84
C HIS A 217 2.50 -2.56 7.77
N ALA A 218 3.10 -3.19 6.78
CA ALA A 218 4.55 -3.31 6.69
C ALA A 218 5.24 -2.04 6.14
N HIS A 219 4.47 -1.06 5.66
CA HIS A 219 4.92 0.23 5.15
C HIS A 219 6.12 0.16 4.18
N GLY A 220 6.26 -0.86 3.33
CA GLY A 220 7.41 -0.97 2.42
C GLY A 220 8.72 -1.35 3.09
N GLY A 221 8.72 -1.69 4.37
CA GLY A 221 9.93 -1.90 5.18
C GLY A 221 10.66 -0.60 5.53
N GLN A 222 9.92 0.52 5.50
CA GLN A 222 10.32 1.90 5.80
C GLN A 222 11.45 2.49 4.94
N TRP A 223 12.64 1.87 5.00
CA TRP A 223 13.83 2.23 4.25
C TRP A 223 14.09 1.18 3.19
N ARG A 224 14.00 1.57 1.93
CA ARG A 224 14.23 0.68 0.79
C ARG A 224 15.59 0.93 0.19
N LEU A 225 16.26 -0.15 -0.20
CA LEU A 225 17.47 -0.07 -1.00
C LEU A 225 17.09 -0.27 -2.46
N PRO A 226 17.50 0.61 -3.39
CA PRO A 226 17.24 0.42 -4.81
C PRO A 226 17.68 -0.97 -5.28
N GLY A 227 16.77 -1.71 -5.91
CA GLY A 227 17.01 -3.07 -6.40
C GLY A 227 16.54 -4.19 -5.45
N LEU A 228 16.15 -3.88 -4.21
CA LEU A 228 15.49 -4.84 -3.32
C LEU A 228 13.97 -4.64 -3.32
N ILE A 229 13.23 -5.75 -3.27
CA ILE A 229 11.77 -5.72 -3.19
C ILE A 229 11.35 -5.17 -1.82
N ASN A 230 11.89 -5.71 -0.73
CA ASN A 230 11.52 -5.28 0.62
C ASN A 230 12.50 -4.25 1.18
N GLY A 231 12.01 -3.44 2.12
CA GLY A 231 12.84 -2.54 2.92
C GLY A 231 13.58 -3.24 4.05
N LEU A 232 14.13 -2.45 4.95
CA LEU A 232 15.02 -2.93 6.01
C LEU A 232 14.30 -3.34 7.29
N ALA A 233 13.14 -2.74 7.61
CA ALA A 233 12.44 -3.01 8.86
C ALA A 233 10.93 -2.86 8.71
N ALA A 234 10.16 -3.85 9.16
CA ALA A 234 8.71 -3.76 9.22
C ALA A 234 8.17 -4.18 10.58
N PRO A 235 7.02 -3.64 11.02
CA PRO A 235 6.34 -4.09 12.23
C PRO A 235 6.10 -5.60 12.19
N ASN A 236 6.27 -6.25 13.34
CA ASN A 236 6.05 -7.69 13.54
C ASN A 236 6.88 -8.66 12.68
N GLN A 237 7.75 -8.16 11.79
CA GLN A 237 8.69 -8.95 10.99
C GLN A 237 10.16 -8.68 11.34
N GLY A 238 10.44 -7.56 12.03
CA GLY A 238 11.81 -7.19 12.40
C GLY A 238 12.62 -6.68 11.21
N LEU A 239 13.91 -7.04 11.18
CA LEU A 239 14.81 -6.63 10.11
C LEU A 239 14.71 -7.56 8.90
N PHE A 240 14.85 -6.99 7.70
CA PHE A 240 14.74 -7.69 6.42
C PHE A 240 13.41 -8.46 6.28
N PRO A 241 12.27 -7.75 6.39
CA PRO A 241 10.95 -8.37 6.31
C PRO A 241 10.75 -9.17 5.02
N ARG A 242 10.01 -10.27 5.12
CA ARG A 242 9.71 -11.16 3.99
C ARG A 242 8.60 -10.59 3.12
N TYR A 243 7.63 -9.90 3.71
CA TYR A 243 6.46 -9.36 3.03
C TYR A 243 6.26 -7.90 3.42
N ALA A 244 6.79 -6.97 2.62
CA ALA A 244 6.81 -5.56 2.98
C ALA A 244 6.22 -4.62 1.94
N GLY A 245 6.09 -5.06 0.69
CA GLY A 245 5.56 -4.22 -0.38
C GLY A 245 5.80 -4.83 -1.75
N GLY A 246 4.75 -5.17 -2.47
CA GLY A 246 4.84 -5.86 -3.74
C GLY A 246 3.79 -6.95 -3.92
N ARG A 247 3.91 -7.66 -5.04
CA ARG A 247 3.21 -8.91 -5.32
C ARG A 247 4.11 -10.09 -4.96
N TYR A 248 3.53 -11.11 -4.35
CA TYR A 248 4.17 -12.39 -4.06
C TYR A 248 3.26 -13.50 -4.56
N ASP A 249 3.76 -14.27 -5.53
CA ASP A 249 3.08 -15.45 -6.04
C ASP A 249 3.39 -16.63 -5.11
N LEU A 250 2.36 -17.09 -4.40
CA LEU A 250 2.40 -18.22 -3.49
C LEU A 250 1.61 -19.39 -4.12
N GLU A 251 1.77 -20.59 -3.59
CA GLU A 251 1.11 -21.77 -4.15
C GLU A 251 -0.42 -21.62 -4.08
N GLY A 252 -1.04 -21.41 -5.25
CA GLY A 252 -2.50 -21.23 -5.38
C GLY A 252 -3.05 -19.87 -4.92
N THR A 253 -2.21 -18.94 -4.45
CA THR A 253 -2.65 -17.65 -3.91
C THR A 253 -1.69 -16.53 -4.30
N VAL A 254 -2.23 -15.35 -4.61
CA VAL A 254 -1.42 -14.14 -4.80
C VAL A 254 -1.54 -13.25 -3.56
N LEU A 255 -0.42 -12.92 -2.91
CA LEU A 255 -0.37 -11.89 -1.88
C LEU A 255 0.05 -10.55 -2.50
N VAL A 256 -0.72 -9.49 -2.26
CA VAL A 256 -0.32 -8.13 -2.56
C VAL A 256 -0.21 -7.35 -1.25
N VAL A 257 0.99 -6.83 -0.99
CA VAL A 257 1.27 -5.97 0.17
C VAL A 257 1.46 -4.55 -0.33
N SER A 258 0.61 -3.64 0.13
CA SER A 258 0.78 -2.21 -0.12
C SER A 258 1.89 -1.65 0.76
N ARG A 259 2.63 -0.67 0.23
CA ARG A 259 3.58 0.11 1.02
C ARG A 259 2.91 1.19 1.86
N GLY A 260 1.59 1.30 1.77
CA GLY A 260 0.78 2.21 2.57
C GLY A 260 0.85 3.66 2.12
N LEU A 261 -0.13 4.44 2.54
CA LEU A 261 -0.25 5.87 2.23
C LEU A 261 0.32 6.79 3.33
N ALA A 262 0.84 6.25 4.42
CA ALA A 262 1.35 7.05 5.53
C ALA A 262 2.51 7.93 5.04
N ARG A 263 2.55 9.20 5.44
CA ARG A 263 3.63 10.13 5.08
C ARG A 263 4.17 10.83 6.32
N GLU A 264 3.41 11.78 6.85
CA GLU A 264 3.83 12.66 7.94
C GLU A 264 3.75 12.00 9.32
N THR A 265 2.93 10.95 9.46
CA THR A 265 2.63 10.28 10.74
C THR A 265 3.54 9.08 11.03
N THR A 266 4.44 8.73 10.10
CA THR A 266 5.36 7.61 10.32
C THR A 266 6.42 7.95 11.36
N ARG A 267 6.58 7.12 12.40
CA ARG A 267 7.60 7.30 13.46
C ARG A 267 9.03 7.30 12.92
N LEU A 268 9.25 6.59 11.82
CA LEU A 268 10.51 6.53 11.10
C LEU A 268 10.32 7.19 9.73
N PRO A 269 11.24 8.03 9.24
CA PRO A 269 11.10 8.63 7.92
C PRO A 269 11.14 7.56 6.82
N ARG A 270 10.33 7.73 5.78
CA ARG A 270 10.38 6.88 4.58
C ARG A 270 11.60 7.25 3.72
N ILE A 271 12.41 6.26 3.37
CA ILE A 271 13.62 6.44 2.53
C ILE A 271 13.54 5.53 1.30
N PHE A 272 13.60 6.12 0.10
CA PHE A 272 13.32 5.49 -1.19
C PHE A 272 11.99 4.73 -1.22
N ASN A 273 11.03 5.17 -0.42
CA ASN A 273 9.82 4.43 -0.13
C ASN A 273 8.60 5.34 -0.18
N ARG A 274 8.35 5.91 -1.36
CA ARG A 274 7.18 6.74 -1.64
C ARG A 274 5.89 6.06 -1.17
N PRO A 275 4.94 6.81 -0.57
CA PRO A 275 3.62 6.28 -0.26
C PRO A 275 2.95 5.75 -1.53
N GLU A 276 2.10 4.75 -1.38
CA GLU A 276 1.61 3.93 -2.48
C GLU A 276 0.09 3.77 -2.47
N LEU A 277 -0.55 4.16 -3.57
CA LEU A 277 -1.87 3.69 -3.95
C LEU A 277 -1.70 2.45 -4.82
N VAL A 278 -2.30 1.34 -4.40
CA VAL A 278 -2.26 0.08 -5.15
C VAL A 278 -3.53 -0.07 -5.98
N LEU A 279 -3.36 -0.40 -7.25
CA LEU A 279 -4.40 -0.84 -8.16
C LEU A 279 -4.23 -2.33 -8.42
N LEU A 280 -5.32 -3.06 -8.42
CA LEU A 280 -5.37 -4.48 -8.72
C LEU A 280 -6.23 -4.69 -9.95
N ASP A 281 -5.60 -5.15 -11.03
CA ASP A 281 -6.30 -5.52 -12.26
C ASP A 281 -6.51 -7.02 -12.24
N LEU A 282 -7.72 -7.46 -11.89
CA LEU A 282 -8.15 -8.84 -12.02
C LEU A 282 -8.55 -9.05 -13.48
N VAL A 283 -7.84 -9.94 -14.18
CA VAL A 283 -8.03 -10.14 -15.62
C VAL A 283 -8.45 -11.57 -15.92
N PRO A 284 -9.50 -11.80 -16.72
CA PRO A 284 -9.84 -13.13 -17.19
C PRO A 284 -8.73 -13.69 -18.09
N ASP A 285 -8.76 -15.01 -18.32
CA ASP A 285 -7.94 -15.60 -19.39
C ASP A 285 -8.37 -15.02 -20.75
N ALA A 286 -7.40 -14.87 -21.66
CA ALA A 286 -7.59 -14.29 -22.99
C ALA A 286 -8.37 -15.21 -23.94
#